data_AF-A0A1C3WHM4-F1
#
_entry.id   AF-A0A1C3WHM4-F1
#
_cell.length_a   1.000
_cell.length_b   1.000
_cell.length_c   1.000
_cell.angle_alpha   90.00
_cell.angle_beta   90.00
_cell.angle_gamma   90.00
#
_symmetry.space_group_name_H-M   'P 1'
#
loop_
_entity.id
_entity.type
_entity.pdbx_description
1 polymer ?
#
loop_
_entity_poly.entity_id
_entity_poly.type
_entity_poly.pdbx_seq_one_letter_code
_entity_poly.pdbx_strand_id
1 'polypeptide(L)'
;MLDHVTIGVRDLERSKIFYDKVLRPLGIERLYAEGETFAGYGARPKAFFWIGQRDAPQTSAHIAFTAGSRKIVDEFHQAALAAGGIDNGAPGLRPHYHQNYYGAFILDPDGHNIEAVCHLQAS
;
A
#
# COMPACT_ATOMS: atom_id res chain seq x y z
N MET A 1 10.89 -13.91 -4.65
CA MET A 1 9.77 -14.41 -3.83
C MET A 1 9.90 -13.79 -2.45
N LEU A 2 8.86 -13.10 -1.97
CA LEU A 2 8.79 -12.52 -0.63
C LEU A 2 7.69 -13.24 0.16
N ASP A 3 7.94 -13.58 1.42
CA ASP A 3 6.94 -14.25 2.26
C ASP A 3 6.01 -13.23 2.93
N HIS A 4 6.60 -12.27 3.64
CA HIS A 4 5.96 -11.11 4.26
C HIS A 4 7.00 -10.01 4.52
N VAL A 5 6.54 -8.81 4.83
CA VAL A 5 7.36 -7.67 5.26
C VAL A 5 6.69 -6.94 6.43
N THR A 6 7.48 -6.26 7.24
CA THR A 6 6.99 -5.39 8.33
C THR A 6 7.61 -4.01 8.21
N ILE A 7 6.78 -2.98 8.24
CA ILE A 7 7.23 -1.57 8.32
C ILE A 7 6.83 -0.96 9.68
N GLY A 8 7.60 0.02 10.12
CA GLY A 8 7.36 0.72 11.37
C GLY A 8 6.48 1.95 11.19
N VAL A 9 5.40 2.08 11.95
CA VAL A 9 4.50 3.26 11.96
C VAL A 9 4.53 3.93 13.33
N ARG A 10 4.26 5.24 13.39
CA ARG A 10 4.28 5.98 14.67
C ARG A 10 2.98 5.84 15.46
N ASP A 11 1.86 5.76 14.76
CA ASP A 11 0.52 5.65 15.35
C ASP A 11 -0.19 4.49 14.66
N LEU A 12 -0.34 3.37 15.39
CA LEU A 12 -0.90 2.15 14.84
C LEU A 12 -2.36 2.32 14.43
N GLU A 13 -3.17 3.04 15.22
CA GLU A 13 -4.60 3.21 14.92
C GLU A 13 -4.83 4.12 13.71
N ARG A 14 -4.07 5.22 13.62
CA ARG A 14 -4.08 6.08 12.43
C ARG A 14 -3.69 5.30 11.18
N SER A 15 -2.61 4.53 11.26
CA SER A 15 -2.13 3.74 10.11
C SER A 15 -3.09 2.59 9.76
N LYS A 16 -3.73 1.98 10.75
CA LYS A 16 -4.82 1.00 10.54
C LYS A 16 -5.96 1.59 9.72
N ILE A 17 -6.47 2.76 10.11
CA ILE A 17 -7.56 3.45 9.39
C ILE A 17 -7.14 3.79 7.96
N PHE A 18 -5.89 4.22 7.78
CA PHE A 18 -5.31 4.52 6.47
C PHE A 18 -5.26 3.28 5.58
N TYR A 19 -4.55 2.22 6.02
CA TYR A 19 -4.33 1.02 5.23
C TYR A 19 -5.61 0.21 4.98
N ASP A 20 -6.60 0.25 5.88
CA ASP A 20 -7.93 -0.36 5.65
C ASP A 20 -8.66 0.21 4.42
N LYS A 21 -8.44 1.51 4.13
CA LYS A 21 -9.03 2.19 2.98
C LYS A 21 -8.18 2.01 1.73
N VAL A 22 -6.88 2.24 1.86
CA VAL A 22 -5.92 2.25 0.74
C VAL A 22 -5.77 0.87 0.10
N LEU A 23 -5.76 -0.20 0.90
CA LEU A 23 -5.49 -1.55 0.40
C LEU A 23 -6.76 -2.28 -0.09
N ARG A 24 -7.95 -1.76 0.24
CA ARG A 24 -9.23 -2.39 -0.14
C ARG A 24 -9.43 -2.56 -1.64
N PRO A 25 -9.13 -1.57 -2.53
CA PRO A 25 -9.25 -1.76 -3.98
C PRO A 25 -8.38 -2.89 -4.53
N LEU A 26 -7.28 -3.21 -3.84
CA LEU A 26 -6.37 -4.31 -4.21
C LEU A 26 -6.87 -5.68 -3.73
N GLY A 27 -8.04 -5.75 -3.06
CA GLY A 27 -8.55 -6.98 -2.45
C GLY A 27 -7.75 -7.42 -1.22
N ILE A 28 -7.03 -6.48 -0.59
CA ILE A 28 -6.20 -6.72 0.58
C ILE A 28 -6.94 -6.18 1.81
N GLU A 29 -7.07 -7.02 2.82
CA GLU A 29 -7.81 -6.74 4.04
C GLU A 29 -6.92 -6.90 5.27
N ARG A 30 -7.29 -6.26 6.38
CA ARG A 30 -6.66 -6.53 7.67
C ARG A 30 -7.14 -7.90 8.18
N LEU A 31 -6.23 -8.85 8.25
CA LEU A 31 -6.48 -10.22 8.72
C LEU A 31 -6.13 -10.40 10.19
N TYR A 32 -5.17 -9.62 10.69
CA TYR A 32 -4.72 -9.68 12.07
C TYR A 32 -4.70 -8.28 12.68
N ALA A 33 -5.34 -8.14 13.83
CA ALA A 33 -5.30 -6.95 14.67
C ALA A 33 -5.34 -7.31 16.17
N GLU A 34 -5.06 -8.57 16.50
CA GLU A 34 -5.07 -9.06 17.88
C GLU A 34 -3.73 -8.68 18.52
N GLY A 35 -3.74 -7.56 19.26
CA GLY A 35 -2.57 -7.00 19.95
C GLY A 35 -2.53 -5.47 19.86
N GLU A 36 -1.73 -4.84 20.73
CA GLU A 36 -1.63 -3.37 20.80
C GLU A 36 -0.56 -2.79 19.86
N THR A 37 0.31 -3.61 19.27
CA THR A 37 1.54 -3.13 18.60
C THR A 37 1.70 -3.49 17.13
N PHE A 38 0.88 -4.39 16.57
CA PHE A 38 0.97 -4.80 15.16
C PHE A 38 -0.38 -5.02 14.50
N ALA A 39 -0.45 -4.81 13.19
CA ALA A 39 -1.57 -5.20 12.35
C ALA A 39 -1.06 -5.85 11.05
N GLY A 40 -1.72 -6.93 10.62
CA GLY A 40 -1.36 -7.72 9.44
C GLY A 40 -2.41 -7.65 8.35
N TYR A 41 -1.97 -7.31 7.14
CA TYR A 41 -2.77 -7.17 5.93
C TYR A 41 -2.42 -8.26 4.92
N GLY A 42 -3.44 -8.73 4.20
CA GLY A 42 -3.24 -9.66 3.10
C GLY A 42 -4.54 -10.12 2.47
N ALA A 43 -4.46 -11.24 1.75
CA ALA A 43 -5.61 -11.93 1.18
C ALA A 43 -5.72 -13.31 1.82
N ARG A 44 -6.93 -13.70 2.21
CA ARG A 44 -7.13 -14.95 2.96
C ARG A 44 -6.50 -16.16 2.23
N PRO A 45 -5.85 -17.07 2.98
CA PRO A 45 -5.77 -17.11 4.45
C PRO A 45 -4.56 -16.38 5.05
N LYS A 46 -3.77 -15.62 4.29
CA LYS A 46 -2.43 -15.19 4.71
C LYS A 46 -2.25 -13.66 4.72
N ALA A 47 -1.68 -13.14 5.81
CA ALA A 47 -1.12 -11.79 5.84
C ALA A 47 0.33 -11.78 5.34
N PHE A 48 0.66 -10.78 4.54
CA PHE A 48 1.99 -10.59 3.94
C PHE A 48 2.54 -9.17 4.09
N PHE A 49 1.71 -8.21 4.51
CA PHE A 49 2.13 -6.84 4.79
C PHE A 49 1.77 -6.48 6.23
N TRP A 50 2.77 -6.16 7.04
CA TRP A 50 2.59 -5.85 8.44
C TRP A 50 3.00 -4.42 8.74
N ILE A 51 2.22 -3.76 9.59
CA ILE A 51 2.60 -2.50 10.23
C ILE A 51 2.80 -2.77 11.71
N GLY A 52 3.83 -2.16 12.29
CA GLY A 52 4.12 -2.27 13.71
C GLY A 52 4.46 -0.93 14.32
N GLN A 53 3.94 -0.63 15.51
CA GLN A 53 4.27 0.59 16.22
C GLN A 53 5.77 0.63 16.57
N ARG A 54 6.41 1.76 16.32
CA ARG A 54 7.83 2.03 16.63
C ARG A 54 8.00 3.43 17.18
N ASP A 55 8.84 3.57 18.21
CA ASP A 55 9.10 4.84 18.87
C ASP A 55 9.94 5.81 18.03
N ALA A 56 10.82 5.27 17.17
CA ALA A 56 11.63 6.04 16.25
C ALA A 56 10.95 6.18 14.88
N PRO A 57 11.03 7.35 14.21
CA PRO A 57 10.59 7.49 12.83
C PRO A 57 11.30 6.44 11.96
N GLN A 58 10.51 5.68 11.22
CA GLN A 58 11.00 4.88 10.09
C GLN A 58 10.34 5.53 8.88
N THR A 59 11.13 6.10 7.97
CA THR A 59 10.61 6.77 6.77
C THR A 59 11.20 6.11 5.53
N SER A 60 10.62 6.35 4.36
CA SER A 60 11.23 6.01 3.07
C SER A 60 11.28 4.53 2.67
N ALA A 61 10.64 3.61 3.40
CA ALA A 61 10.35 2.29 2.85
C ALA A 61 9.54 2.43 1.54
N HIS A 62 9.86 1.60 0.54
CA HIS A 62 9.11 1.49 -0.71
C HIS A 62 8.44 0.13 -0.78
N ILE A 63 7.11 0.09 -0.81
CA ILE A 63 6.32 -1.14 -0.90
C ILE A 63 5.37 -1.03 -2.09
N ALA A 64 5.54 -1.93 -3.07
CA ALA A 64 4.71 -2.00 -4.26
C ALA A 64 3.78 -3.23 -4.21
N PHE A 65 2.49 -3.00 -4.38
CA PHE A 65 1.46 -4.03 -4.46
C PHE A 65 1.02 -4.24 -5.90
N THR A 66 0.93 -5.50 -6.33
CA THR A 66 0.42 -5.85 -7.65
C THR A 66 -1.08 -5.61 -7.74
N ALA A 67 -1.50 -4.83 -8.73
CA ALA A 67 -2.89 -4.60 -9.09
C ALA A 67 -3.29 -5.46 -10.30
N GLY A 68 -4.51 -5.99 -10.28
CA GLY A 68 -5.05 -6.81 -11.37
C GLY A 68 -5.49 -6.04 -12.62
N SER A 69 -5.57 -4.70 -12.55
CA SER A 69 -5.93 -3.85 -13.68
C SER A 69 -5.45 -2.41 -13.46
N ARG A 70 -5.41 -1.61 -14.53
CA ARG A 70 -5.10 -0.17 -14.44
C ARG A 70 -6.15 0.59 -13.62
N LYS A 71 -7.43 0.19 -13.76
CA LYS A 71 -8.53 0.74 -12.96
C LYS A 71 -8.31 0.56 -11.46
N ILE A 72 -7.82 -0.61 -11.03
CA ILE A 72 -7.52 -0.85 -9.60
C ILE A 72 -6.39 0.08 -9.12
N VAL A 73 -5.41 0.39 -9.96
CA VAL A 73 -4.36 1.38 -9.61
C VAL A 73 -4.97 2.77 -9.43
N ASP A 74 -5.91 3.17 -10.29
CA ASP A 74 -6.61 4.45 -10.16
C ASP A 74 -7.46 4.50 -8.87
N GLU A 75 -8.20 3.43 -8.57
CA GLU A 75 -9.03 3.31 -7.36
C GLU A 75 -8.18 3.31 -6.08
N PHE A 76 -7.03 2.62 -6.08
CA PHE A 76 -6.05 2.67 -5.00
C PHE A 76 -5.59 4.10 -4.73
N HIS A 77 -5.20 4.83 -5.78
CA HIS A 77 -4.70 6.20 -5.65
C HIS A 77 -5.77 7.15 -5.11
N GLN A 78 -6.98 7.08 -5.66
CA GLN A 78 -8.11 7.87 -5.18
C GLN A 78 -8.45 7.57 -3.71
N ALA A 79 -8.48 6.30 -3.33
CA ALA A 79 -8.74 5.89 -1.94
C ALA A 79 -7.64 6.39 -0.99
N ALA A 80 -6.39 6.37 -1.42
CA ALA A 80 -5.26 6.87 -0.63
C ALA A 80 -5.33 8.38 -0.40
N LEU A 81 -5.61 9.17 -1.45
CA LEU A 81 -5.80 10.62 -1.30
C LEU A 81 -6.98 10.95 -0.39
N ALA A 82 -8.11 10.24 -0.54
CA ALA A 82 -9.27 10.41 0.32
C ALA A 82 -9.02 9.99 1.78
N ALA A 83 -8.04 9.12 2.02
CA ALA A 83 -7.60 8.70 3.35
C ALA A 83 -6.55 9.63 3.99
N GLY A 84 -6.14 10.70 3.29
CA GLY A 84 -5.13 11.66 3.76
C GLY A 84 -3.70 11.32 3.37
N GLY A 85 -3.50 10.38 2.44
CA GLY A 85 -2.20 10.13 1.82
C GLY A 85 -1.79 11.30 0.93
N ILE A 86 -0.48 11.48 0.78
CA ILE A 86 0.09 12.55 -0.06
C ILE A 86 0.39 11.96 -1.43
N ASP A 87 -0.01 12.65 -2.51
CA ASP A 87 0.37 12.24 -3.86
C ASP A 87 1.90 12.23 -4.02
N ASN A 88 2.44 11.13 -4.54
CA ASN A 88 3.86 10.99 -4.86
C ASN A 88 4.06 10.54 -6.32
N GLY A 89 3.00 10.60 -7.12
CA GLY A 89 3.00 10.19 -8.52
C GLY A 89 1.65 9.64 -8.93
N ALA A 90 0.85 10.48 -9.61
CA ALA A 90 -0.46 10.11 -10.13
C ALA A 90 -0.43 8.84 -11.01
N PRO A 91 -1.56 8.11 -11.11
CA PRO A 91 -1.67 6.93 -11.96
C PRO A 91 -1.23 7.21 -13.39
N GLY A 92 -0.40 6.34 -13.94
CA GLY A 92 0.04 6.47 -15.32
C GLY A 92 1.10 5.46 -15.73
N LEU A 93 1.42 5.46 -17.01
CA LEU A 93 2.53 4.65 -17.54
C LEU A 93 3.88 5.15 -17.02
N ARG A 94 4.75 4.19 -16.73
CA ARG A 94 6.16 4.39 -16.36
C ARG A 94 7.04 3.69 -17.42
N PRO A 95 7.12 4.21 -18.66
CA PRO A 95 7.78 3.54 -19.77
C PRO A 95 9.29 3.35 -19.56
N HIS A 96 9.90 4.11 -18.64
CA HIS A 96 11.29 3.96 -18.21
C HIS A 96 11.54 2.69 -17.38
N TYR A 97 10.50 2.03 -16.85
CA TYR A 97 10.60 0.68 -16.27
C TYR A 97 10.34 -0.40 -17.31
N HIS A 98 9.15 -0.38 -17.92
CA HIS A 98 8.82 -1.10 -19.15
C HIS A 98 7.47 -0.61 -19.72
N GLN A 99 7.16 -0.95 -20.97
CA GLN A 99 6.03 -0.41 -21.75
C GLN A 99 4.63 -0.57 -21.12
N ASN A 100 4.45 -1.55 -20.23
CA ASN A 100 3.16 -1.86 -19.60
C ASN A 100 3.11 -1.52 -18.10
N TYR A 101 4.16 -0.93 -17.54
CA TYR A 101 4.20 -0.58 -16.13
C TYR A 101 3.26 0.59 -15.88
N TYR A 102 2.05 0.32 -15.38
CA TYR A 102 1.08 1.34 -15.00
C TYR A 102 1.03 1.41 -13.48
N GLY A 103 1.50 2.52 -12.90
CA GLY A 103 1.67 2.64 -11.45
C GLY A 103 1.19 3.97 -10.90
N ALA A 104 0.86 3.97 -9.61
CA ALA A 104 0.56 5.14 -8.82
C ALA A 104 1.27 5.06 -7.46
N PHE A 105 1.69 6.21 -6.95
CA PHE A 105 2.55 6.33 -5.78
C PHE A 105 1.93 7.32 -4.79
N ILE A 106 1.91 6.94 -3.52
CA ILE A 106 1.48 7.82 -2.44
C ILE A 106 2.48 7.74 -1.29
N LEU A 107 2.53 8.80 -0.47
CA LEU A 107 3.13 8.72 0.85
C LEU A 107 2.06 8.40 1.88
N ASP A 108 2.33 7.42 2.73
CA ASP A 108 1.52 7.12 3.89
C ASP A 108 1.69 8.19 5.00
N PRO A 109 0.96 8.11 6.13
CA PRO A 109 1.06 9.07 7.24
C PRO A 109 2.45 9.17 7.90
N ASP A 110 3.34 8.23 7.63
CA ASP A 110 4.69 8.16 8.16
C ASP A 110 5.77 8.40 7.09
N GLY A 111 5.38 8.71 5.85
CA GLY A 111 6.29 9.04 4.75
C GLY A 111 6.88 7.83 4.03
N HIS A 112 6.26 6.65 4.17
CA HIS A 112 6.57 5.49 3.34
C HIS A 112 5.98 5.64 1.94
N ASN A 113 6.76 5.28 0.92
CA ASN A 113 6.30 5.28 -0.46
C ASN A 113 5.53 3.98 -0.74
N ILE A 114 4.20 4.08 -0.87
CA ILE A 114 3.33 2.96 -1.15
C ILE A 114 2.87 3.05 -2.59
N GLU A 115 3.00 1.94 -3.31
CA GLU A 115 2.73 1.85 -4.73
C GLU A 115 1.68 0.78 -5.02
N ALA A 116 0.79 1.06 -5.97
CA ALA A 116 0.05 0.03 -6.70
C ALA A 116 0.53 0.00 -8.14
N VAL A 117 0.83 -1.20 -8.66
CA VAL A 117 1.34 -1.40 -10.01
C VAL A 117 0.59 -2.49 -10.75
N CYS A 118 0.18 -2.19 -11.99
CA CYS A 118 -0.32 -3.16 -12.95
C CYS A 118 0.71 -3.33 -14.08
N HIS A 119 1.06 -4.58 -14.38
CA HIS A 119 1.99 -4.91 -15.48
C HIS A 119 1.27 -5.40 -16.76
N LEU A 120 -0.06 -5.49 -16.72
CA LEU A 120 -0.87 -5.95 -17.84
C LEU A 120 -1.02 -4.83 -18.88
N GLN A 121 -1.28 -5.24 -20.12
CA GLN A 121 -1.70 -4.31 -21.16
C GLN A 121 -3.05 -3.66 -20.79
N ALA A 122 -3.36 -2.52 -21.41
CA ALA A 122 -4.72 -2.00 -21.34
C ALA A 122 -5.68 -3.05 -21.90
N SER A 123 -6.82 -3.24 -21.22
CA SER A 123 -7.95 -3.99 -21.78
C SER A 123 -8.76 -3.08 -22.68
#